data_AF-A0A554LHH9-F1
#
_entry.id   AF-A0A554LHH9-F1
#
_cell.length_a   1.000
_cell.length_b   1.000
_cell.length_c   1.000
_cell.angle_alpha   90.00
_cell.angle_beta   90.00
_cell.angle_gamma   90.00
#
_symmetry.space_group_name_H-M   'P 1'
#
loop_
_entity.id
_entity.type
_entity.pdbx_description
1 polymer ?
#
loop_
_entity_poly.entity_id
_entity_poly.type
_entity_poly.pdbx_seq_one_letter_code
_entity_poly.pdbx_strand_id
1 'polypeptide(L)'
;MIVVPTWDLFITLFFIVGIGYGVILQREKILATLISTYIALAVATAWGDKVFEFFNGNSILFNQFWIRSNMSEFSIKALLFGLLIVLLTLKGDFSVSIGKSEGMVSTVFVFIYSFLNTGLIVESIINFLPQTAKMTIINQSDIAALVMSYDIAWVVVPALLMIVGGFLTSRAQSAAAPVA
;
A
#
# COMPACT_ATOMS: atom_id res chain seq x y z
N MET A 1 26.56 23.97 -2.79
CA MET A 1 25.22 23.92 -2.17
C MET A 1 24.72 22.49 -2.32
N ILE A 2 24.59 21.74 -1.23
CA ILE A 2 23.95 20.42 -1.27
C ILE A 2 22.45 20.69 -1.28
N VAL A 3 21.79 20.40 -2.40
CA VAL A 3 20.33 20.38 -2.46
C VAL A 3 19.91 19.14 -1.69
N VAL A 4 19.50 19.31 -0.44
CA VAL A 4 18.87 18.23 0.32
C VAL A 4 17.48 18.04 -0.33
N PRO A 5 17.17 16.85 -0.88
CA PRO A 5 15.86 16.60 -1.45
C PRO A 5 14.78 16.92 -0.42
N THR A 6 13.81 17.76 -0.78
CA THR A 6 12.67 18.02 0.10
C THR A 6 11.79 16.78 0.20
N TRP A 7 11.11 16.63 1.33
CA TRP A 7 10.14 15.55 1.53
C TRP A 7 9.03 15.59 0.46
N ASP A 8 8.66 16.77 -0.03
CA ASP A 8 7.75 16.93 -1.17
C ASP A 8 8.28 16.29 -2.45
N LEU A 9 9.57 16.48 -2.77
CA LEU A 9 10.18 15.86 -3.95
C LEU A 9 10.18 14.34 -3.83
N PHE A 10 10.52 13.81 -2.65
CA PHE A 10 10.53 12.38 -2.40
C PHE A 10 9.14 11.76 -2.57
N ILE A 11 8.11 12.34 -1.92
CA ILE A 11 6.74 11.82 -2.00
C ILE A 11 6.21 11.97 -3.42
N THR A 12 6.44 13.11 -4.08
CA THR A 12 6.01 13.31 -5.49
C THR A 12 6.63 12.27 -6.41
N LEU A 13 7.93 12.02 -6.29
CA LEU A 13 8.60 11.00 -7.11
C LEU A 13 8.06 9.61 -6.80
N PHE A 14 7.75 9.32 -5.53
CA PHE A 14 7.11 8.07 -5.15
C PHE A 14 5.73 7.90 -5.79
N PHE A 15 4.91 8.96 -5.83
CA PHE A 15 3.63 8.97 -6.55
C PHE A 15 3.82 8.72 -8.05
N ILE A 16 4.76 9.41 -8.70
CA ILE A 16 5.04 9.23 -10.13
C ILE A 16 5.42 7.78 -10.43
N VAL A 17 6.35 7.22 -9.65
CA VAL A 17 6.81 5.84 -9.82
C VAL A 17 5.71 4.84 -9.51
N GLY A 18 4.96 5.02 -8.41
CA GLY A 18 3.88 4.13 -8.01
C GLY A 18 2.72 4.10 -9.01
N ILE A 19 2.33 5.27 -9.53
CA ILE A 19 1.33 5.38 -10.59
C ILE A 19 1.84 4.73 -11.88
N GLY A 20 3.08 5.05 -12.29
CA GLY A 20 3.68 4.48 -13.49
C GLY A 20 3.77 2.95 -13.42
N TYR A 21 4.17 2.42 -12.26
CA TYR A 21 4.23 0.99 -12.02
C TYR A 21 2.85 0.32 -12.10
N GLY A 22 1.83 0.94 -11.52
CA GLY A 22 0.47 0.40 -11.59
C GLY A 22 -0.11 0.40 -13.01
N VAL A 23 0.25 1.37 -13.85
CA VAL A 23 -0.08 1.35 -15.29
C VAL A 23 0.58 0.16 -16.01
N ILE A 24 1.84 -0.16 -15.69
CA ILE A 24 2.56 -1.32 -16.25
C ILE A 24 1.93 -2.65 -15.83
N LEU A 25 1.48 -2.76 -14.57
CA LEU A 25 0.89 -3.97 -13.99
C LEU A 25 -0.47 -4.34 -14.61
N GLN A 26 -1.17 -3.40 -15.22
CA GLN A 26 -2.55 -3.54 -15.70
C GLN A 26 -3.57 -3.71 -14.56
N ARG A 27 -4.86 -3.65 -14.94
CA ARG A 27 -5.99 -3.54 -14.00
C ARG A 27 -6.12 -4.69 -13.00
N GLU A 28 -5.92 -5.93 -13.44
CA GLU A 28 -6.08 -7.09 -12.57
C GLU A 28 -4.99 -7.11 -11.48
N LYS A 29 -3.74 -6.85 -11.87
CA LYS A 29 -2.63 -6.88 -10.93
C LYS A 29 -2.62 -5.69 -9.99
N ILE A 30 -3.01 -4.48 -10.42
CA ILE A 30 -3.06 -3.33 -9.49
C ILE A 30 -4.09 -3.54 -8.37
N LEU A 31 -5.20 -4.23 -8.64
CA LEU A 31 -6.18 -4.59 -7.62
C LEU A 31 -5.64 -5.66 -6.68
N ALA A 32 -4.94 -6.67 -7.20
CA ALA A 32 -4.24 -7.64 -6.36
C ALA A 32 -3.19 -6.97 -5.47
N THR A 33 -2.44 -5.99 -6.00
CA THR A 33 -1.50 -5.18 -5.20
C THR A 33 -2.24 -4.38 -4.14
N LEU A 34 -3.36 -3.74 -4.46
CA LEU A 34 -4.15 -2.97 -3.49
C LEU A 34 -4.68 -3.85 -2.34
N ILE A 35 -5.21 -5.04 -2.66
CA ILE A 35 -5.63 -6.03 -1.65
C ILE A 35 -4.43 -6.46 -0.80
N SER A 36 -3.29 -6.73 -1.44
CA SER A 36 -2.04 -7.07 -0.76
C SER A 36 -1.60 -5.96 0.20
N THR A 37 -1.73 -4.70 -0.19
CA THR A 37 -1.46 -3.53 0.64
C THR A 37 -2.35 -3.50 1.88
N TYR A 38 -3.66 -3.75 1.76
CA TYR A 38 -4.54 -3.83 2.93
C TYR A 38 -4.17 -4.97 3.89
N ILE A 39 -3.91 -6.16 3.35
CA ILE A 39 -3.52 -7.31 4.17
C ILE A 39 -2.18 -7.03 4.86
N ALA A 40 -1.20 -6.53 4.11
CA ALA A 40 0.11 -6.17 4.63
C ALA A 40 0.00 -5.09 5.71
N LEU A 41 -0.85 -4.08 5.52
CA LEU A 41 -1.08 -3.01 6.50
C LEU A 41 -1.65 -3.58 7.80
N ALA A 42 -2.69 -4.42 7.69
CA ALA A 42 -3.31 -5.06 8.85
C ALA A 42 -2.29 -5.92 9.62
N VAL A 43 -1.48 -6.71 8.90
CA VAL A 43 -0.44 -7.56 9.50
C VAL A 43 0.67 -6.71 10.12
N ALA A 44 1.20 -5.72 9.42
CA ALA A 44 2.26 -4.86 9.93
C ALA A 44 1.82 -4.07 11.18
N THR A 45 0.57 -3.65 11.24
CA THR A 45 0.00 -2.96 12.40
C THR A 45 -0.22 -3.90 13.58
N ALA A 46 -0.76 -5.11 13.34
CA ALA A 46 -1.08 -6.05 14.42
C ALA A 46 0.14 -6.85 14.94
N TRP A 47 1.12 -7.13 14.08
CA TRP A 47 2.27 -7.98 14.39
C TRP A 47 3.61 -7.24 14.42
N GLY A 48 3.67 -6.00 13.94
CA GLY A 48 4.92 -5.24 13.84
C GLY A 48 5.70 -5.17 15.15
N ASP A 49 5.01 -4.89 16.26
CA ASP A 49 5.63 -4.77 17.59
C ASP A 49 6.20 -6.12 18.06
N LYS A 50 5.45 -7.20 17.87
CA LYS A 50 5.89 -8.56 18.22
C LYS A 50 7.10 -9.00 17.41
N VAL A 51 7.13 -8.66 16.12
CA VAL A 51 8.27 -8.94 15.25
C VAL A 51 9.47 -8.11 15.70
N PHE A 52 9.27 -6.83 16.04
CA PHE A 52 10.33 -5.99 16.57
C PHE A 52 10.91 -6.53 17.88
N GLU A 53 10.07 -6.93 18.84
CA GLU A 53 10.48 -7.56 20.08
C GLU A 53 11.19 -8.91 19.88
N PHE A 54 10.82 -9.69 18.86
CA PHE A 54 11.53 -10.93 18.55
C PHE A 54 12.98 -10.69 18.09
N PHE A 55 13.22 -9.63 17.30
CA PHE A 55 14.56 -9.29 16.78
C PHE A 55 15.40 -8.40 17.72
N ASN A 56 14.76 -7.62 18.61
CA ASN A 56 15.44 -6.72 19.54
C ASN A 56 15.40 -7.18 21.00
N GLY A 57 14.48 -8.09 21.33
CA GLY A 57 14.25 -8.60 22.67
C GLY A 57 14.91 -9.96 22.90
N ASN A 58 15.31 -10.15 24.14
CA ASN A 58 16.01 -11.30 24.72
C ASN A 58 15.13 -12.57 24.75
N SER A 59 14.54 -12.96 23.62
CA SER A 59 13.71 -14.16 23.50
C SER A 59 14.61 -15.38 23.67
N ILE A 60 14.51 -16.00 24.84
CA ILE A 60 15.15 -17.27 25.20
C ILE A 60 14.47 -18.40 24.40
N LEU A 61 14.58 -18.38 23.08
CA LEU A 61 14.05 -19.45 22.22
C LEU A 61 15.17 -20.29 21.61
N PHE A 62 16.36 -19.73 21.47
CA PHE A 62 17.56 -20.48 21.06
C PHE A 62 18.77 -19.88 21.75
N ASN A 63 19.28 -20.57 22.77
CA ASN A 63 20.42 -20.21 23.63
C ASN A 63 21.78 -20.08 22.88
N GLN A 64 21.79 -19.73 21.59
CA GLN A 64 22.97 -19.76 20.74
C GLN A 64 22.96 -18.80 19.53
N PHE A 65 21.86 -18.12 19.21
CA PHE A 65 21.81 -17.16 18.09
C PHE A 65 21.38 -15.77 18.55
N TRP A 66 22.36 -14.94 18.84
CA TRP A 66 22.16 -13.55 19.25
C TRP A 66 22.05 -12.64 18.02
N ILE A 67 20.84 -12.49 17.46
CA ILE A 67 20.60 -11.53 16.39
C ILE A 67 20.40 -10.15 17.03
N ARG A 68 21.49 -9.42 17.30
CA ARG A 68 21.43 -7.98 17.62
C ARG A 68 21.23 -7.22 16.32
N SER A 69 19.98 -6.97 15.95
CA SER A 69 19.67 -6.05 14.86
C SER A 69 19.42 -4.66 15.45
N ASN A 70 20.27 -3.67 15.19
CA ASN A 70 20.04 -2.26 15.60
C ASN A 70 19.00 -1.59 14.68
N MET A 71 17.92 -2.31 14.37
CA MET A 71 16.85 -1.85 13.50
C MET A 71 15.77 -1.19 14.34
N SER A 72 15.36 0.01 13.92
CA SER A 72 14.25 0.73 14.53
C SER A 72 12.93 -0.01 14.31
N GLU A 73 11.97 0.21 15.21
CA GLU A 73 10.59 -0.31 15.10
C GLU A 73 9.95 0.06 13.75
N PHE A 74 10.13 1.31 13.32
CA PHE A 74 9.75 1.79 12.00
C PHE A 74 10.33 0.91 10.88
N SER A 75 11.63 0.63 10.92
CA SER A 75 12.30 -0.17 9.89
C SER A 75 11.73 -1.58 9.80
N ILE A 76 11.40 -2.20 10.95
CA ILE A 76 10.82 -3.54 10.98
C ILE A 76 9.38 -3.53 10.44
N LYS A 77 8.55 -2.58 10.85
CA LYS A 77 7.17 -2.43 10.33
C LYS A 77 7.16 -2.15 8.83
N ALA A 78 7.98 -1.21 8.36
CA ALA A 78 8.09 -0.86 6.95
C ALA A 78 8.62 -2.02 6.09
N LEU A 79 9.62 -2.77 6.58
CA LEU A 79 10.14 -3.94 5.89
C LEU A 79 9.10 -5.05 5.82
N LEU A 80 8.45 -5.38 6.94
CA LEU A 80 7.38 -6.37 7.00
C LEU A 80 6.25 -6.02 6.03
N PHE A 81 5.82 -4.75 6.04
CA PHE A 81 4.80 -4.23 5.15
C PHE A 81 5.19 -4.37 3.67
N GLY A 82 6.34 -3.83 3.26
CA GLY A 82 6.80 -3.89 1.88
C GLY A 82 7.04 -5.33 1.39
N LEU A 83 7.61 -6.18 2.23
CA LEU A 83 7.86 -7.59 1.92
C LEU A 83 6.54 -8.34 1.71
N LEU A 84 5.55 -8.13 2.58
CA LEU A 84 4.24 -8.75 2.42
C LEU A 84 3.52 -8.26 1.16
N ILE A 85 3.58 -6.97 0.82
CA ILE A 85 3.03 -6.47 -0.44
C ILE A 85 3.63 -7.22 -1.62
N VAL A 86 4.96 -7.33 -1.68
CA VAL A 86 5.66 -7.99 -2.79
C VAL A 86 5.31 -9.47 -2.84
N LEU A 87 5.38 -10.19 -1.71
CA LEU A 87 5.09 -11.62 -1.67
C LEU A 87 3.64 -11.92 -2.03
N LEU A 88 2.69 -11.19 -1.47
CA LEU A 88 1.28 -11.38 -1.77
C LEU A 88 0.97 -11.00 -3.23
N THR A 89 1.55 -9.92 -3.75
CA THR A 89 1.31 -9.54 -5.16
C THR A 89 1.87 -10.56 -6.14
N LEU A 90 3.02 -11.17 -5.83
CA LEU A 90 3.69 -12.13 -6.72
C LEU A 90 3.22 -13.58 -6.56
N LYS A 91 2.83 -13.98 -5.35
CA LYS A 91 2.51 -15.37 -4.98
C LYS A 91 1.10 -15.55 -4.43
N GLY A 92 0.40 -14.46 -4.12
CA GLY A 92 -0.98 -14.52 -3.66
C GLY A 92 -1.88 -15.03 -4.78
N ASP A 93 -2.68 -16.04 -4.44
CA ASP A 93 -3.71 -16.55 -5.33
C ASP A 93 -4.95 -15.65 -5.22
N PHE A 94 -4.84 -14.45 -5.79
CA PHE A 94 -5.95 -13.52 -5.88
C PHE A 94 -6.70 -13.77 -7.18
N SER A 95 -7.82 -14.48 -7.10
CA SER A 95 -8.74 -14.64 -8.24
C SER A 95 -9.55 -13.35 -8.46
N VAL A 96 -8.89 -12.26 -8.88
CA VAL A 96 -9.57 -11.02 -9.27
C VAL A 96 -10.01 -11.15 -10.73
N SER A 97 -11.05 -11.95 -10.96
CA SER A 97 -11.66 -12.05 -12.29
C SER A 97 -12.63 -10.88 -12.47
N ILE A 98 -12.11 -9.76 -12.96
CA ILE A 98 -12.98 -8.69 -13.44
C ILE A 98 -13.07 -8.84 -14.95
N GLY A 99 -14.29 -9.02 -15.46
CA GLY A 99 -14.54 -9.20 -16.89
C GLY A 99 -13.74 -8.20 -17.73
N LYS A 100 -13.16 -8.70 -18.82
CA LYS A 100 -12.34 -7.93 -19.77
C LYS A 100 -13.12 -6.72 -20.28
N SER A 101 -13.02 -5.59 -19.57
CA SER A 101 -13.48 -4.31 -20.11
C SER A 101 -12.37 -3.79 -21.01
N GLU A 102 -12.38 -4.19 -22.28
CA GLU A 102 -11.50 -3.64 -23.29
C GLU A 102 -11.93 -2.18 -23.56
N GLY A 103 -11.12 -1.19 -23.17
CA GLY A 103 -11.41 0.23 -23.46
C GLY A 103 -10.78 1.25 -22.52
N MET A 104 -10.93 2.53 -22.87
CA MET A 104 -10.40 3.72 -22.16
C MET A 104 -10.82 3.79 -20.68
N VAL A 105 -12.01 3.27 -20.35
CA VAL A 105 -12.52 3.16 -18.97
C VAL A 105 -11.60 2.31 -18.11
N SER A 106 -11.03 1.23 -18.65
CA SER A 106 -10.08 0.37 -17.93
C SER A 106 -8.84 1.14 -17.51
N THR A 107 -8.26 1.93 -18.41
CA THR A 107 -7.05 2.73 -18.16
C THR A 107 -7.25 3.77 -17.06
N VAL A 108 -8.40 4.47 -17.07
CA VAL A 108 -8.73 5.45 -16.01
C VAL A 108 -8.83 4.75 -14.65
N PHE A 109 -9.47 3.58 -14.58
CA PHE A 109 -9.49 2.79 -13.35
C PHE A 109 -8.10 2.37 -12.89
N VAL A 110 -7.22 1.93 -13.80
CA VAL A 110 -5.83 1.61 -13.44
C VAL A 110 -5.15 2.82 -12.82
N PHE A 111 -5.28 4.00 -13.42
CA PHE A 111 -4.68 5.22 -12.90
C PHE A 111 -5.19 5.55 -11.48
N ILE A 112 -6.52 5.52 -11.29
CA ILE A 112 -7.15 5.80 -9.98
C ILE A 112 -6.68 4.79 -8.93
N TYR A 113 -6.71 3.49 -9.23
CA TYR A 113 -6.26 2.46 -8.30
C TYR A 113 -4.77 2.56 -7.98
N SER A 114 -3.95 2.94 -8.96
CA SER A 114 -2.51 3.13 -8.76
C SER A 114 -2.22 4.33 -7.87
N PHE A 115 -2.93 5.44 -8.09
CA PHE A 115 -2.85 6.64 -7.26
C PHE A 115 -3.24 6.33 -5.81
N LEU A 116 -4.38 5.66 -5.63
CA LEU A 116 -4.90 5.29 -4.32
C LEU A 116 -4.01 4.28 -3.60
N ASN A 117 -3.51 3.26 -4.29
CA ASN A 117 -2.58 2.29 -3.72
C ASN A 117 -1.29 2.98 -3.28
N THR A 118 -0.76 3.89 -4.09
CA THR A 118 0.47 4.62 -3.75
C THR A 118 0.27 5.54 -2.56
N GLY A 119 -0.85 6.27 -2.51
CA GLY A 119 -1.20 7.10 -1.36
C GLY A 119 -1.38 6.29 -0.08
N LEU A 120 -2.03 5.13 -0.14
CA LEU A 120 -2.15 4.20 0.99
C LEU A 120 -0.78 3.73 1.47
N ILE A 121 0.13 3.35 0.57
CA ILE A 121 1.49 2.94 0.94
C ILE A 121 2.24 4.09 1.63
N VAL A 122 2.18 5.31 1.08
CA VAL A 122 2.85 6.49 1.66
C VAL A 122 2.30 6.80 3.05
N GLU A 123 0.97 6.86 3.18
CA GLU A 123 0.28 7.09 4.45
C GLU A 123 0.69 6.06 5.50
N SER A 124 0.73 4.78 5.12
CA SER A 124 1.08 3.68 6.03
C SER A 124 2.53 3.77 6.48
N ILE A 125 3.45 4.07 5.57
CA ILE A 125 4.87 4.26 5.90
C ILE A 125 5.04 5.43 6.88
N ILE A 126 4.36 6.56 6.66
CA ILE A 126 4.42 7.70 7.56
C ILE A 126 3.81 7.35 8.93
N ASN A 127 2.76 6.55 8.97
CA ASN A 127 2.15 6.09 10.22
C ASN A 127 3.02 5.09 11.02
N PHE A 128 3.96 4.42 10.39
CA PHE A 128 4.94 3.59 11.10
C PHE A 128 6.06 4.41 11.76
N LEU A 129 6.19 5.70 11.43
CA LEU A 129 7.20 6.56 12.06
C LEU A 129 6.84 6.89 13.51
N PRO A 130 7.84 7.10 14.37
CA PRO A 130 7.64 7.72 15.67
C PRO A 130 6.97 9.10 15.52
N GLN A 131 6.12 9.47 16.47
CA GLN A 131 5.34 10.70 16.41
C GLN A 131 6.19 11.97 16.17
N THR A 132 7.39 12.03 16.76
CA THR A 132 8.31 13.15 16.56
C THR A 132 8.81 13.28 15.12
N ALA A 133 9.16 12.16 14.48
CA ALA A 133 9.58 12.13 13.09
C ALA A 133 8.42 12.43 12.15
N LYS A 134 7.23 11.85 12.42
CA LYS A 134 6.00 12.13 11.68
C LYS A 134 5.67 13.63 11.67
N MET A 135 5.67 14.28 12.84
CA MET A 135 5.42 15.72 12.94
C MET A 135 6.48 16.55 12.22
N THR A 136 7.73 16.11 12.24
CA THR A 136 8.81 16.78 11.50
C THR A 136 8.54 16.75 9.99
N ILE A 137 8.13 15.59 9.45
CA ILE A 137 7.82 15.46 8.02
C ILE A 137 6.60 16.31 7.66
N ILE A 138 5.51 16.24 8.44
CA ILE A 138 4.28 17.01 8.20
C ILE A 138 4.57 18.52 8.18
N ASN A 139 5.44 19.01 9.08
CA ASN A 139 5.79 20.42 9.13
C ASN A 139 6.76 20.88 8.02
N GLN A 140 7.43 19.93 7.35
CA GLN A 140 8.43 20.21 6.30
C GLN A 140 7.89 19.94 4.88
N SER A 141 6.70 19.36 4.75
CA SER A 141 6.14 18.90 3.48
C SER A 141 4.64 19.13 3.43
N ASP A 142 4.23 20.02 2.53
CA ASP A 142 2.82 20.30 2.27
C ASP A 142 2.11 19.06 1.73
N ILE A 143 2.81 18.23 0.94
CA ILE A 143 2.25 16.98 0.40
C ILE A 143 2.06 15.95 1.52
N ALA A 144 3.03 15.81 2.43
CA ALA A 144 2.87 14.93 3.58
C ALA A 144 1.73 15.40 4.49
N ALA A 145 1.63 16.70 4.74
CA ALA A 145 0.51 17.28 5.50
C ALA A 145 -0.84 17.01 4.82
N LEU A 146 -0.90 17.13 3.49
CA LEU A 146 -2.11 16.78 2.73
C LEU A 146 -2.44 15.29 2.86
N VAL A 147 -1.48 14.39 2.63
CA VAL A 147 -1.71 12.94 2.75
C VAL A 147 -2.20 12.59 4.14
N MET A 148 -1.58 13.15 5.18
CA MET A 148 -1.89 12.86 6.57
C MET A 148 -3.19 13.50 7.07
N SER A 149 -3.64 14.61 6.47
CA SER A 149 -4.94 15.22 6.82
C SER A 149 -6.13 14.42 6.29
N TYR A 150 -5.91 13.57 5.29
CA TYR A 150 -6.91 12.66 4.71
C TYR A 150 -6.56 11.19 4.94
N ASP A 151 -5.90 10.85 6.05
CA ASP A 151 -5.45 9.49 6.40
C ASP A 151 -6.58 8.44 6.27
N ILE A 152 -7.76 8.71 6.82
CA ILE A 152 -8.94 7.84 6.73
C ILE A 152 -9.38 7.67 5.27
N ALA A 153 -9.30 8.73 4.44
CA ALA A 153 -9.74 8.65 3.05
C ALA A 153 -8.86 7.68 2.24
N TRP A 154 -7.56 7.66 2.48
CA TRP A 154 -6.64 6.72 1.82
C TRP A 154 -6.95 5.26 2.13
N VAL A 155 -7.46 4.98 3.34
CA VAL A 155 -7.87 3.63 3.75
C VAL A 155 -9.27 3.28 3.23
N VAL A 156 -10.22 4.22 3.23
CA VAL A 156 -11.63 3.93 2.95
C VAL A 156 -11.99 4.02 1.47
N VAL A 157 -11.50 5.04 0.76
CA VAL A 157 -11.86 5.30 -0.64
C VAL A 157 -11.54 4.13 -1.57
N PRO A 158 -10.37 3.47 -1.50
CA PRO A 158 -10.06 2.37 -2.40
C PRO A 158 -10.99 1.17 -2.19
N ALA A 159 -11.32 0.85 -0.94
CA ALA A 159 -12.28 -0.21 -0.61
C ALA A 159 -13.68 0.09 -1.16
N LEU A 160 -14.18 1.32 -1.00
CA LEU A 160 -15.47 1.74 -1.55
C LEU A 160 -15.49 1.64 -3.09
N LEU A 161 -14.43 2.09 -3.75
CA LEU A 161 -14.33 2.02 -5.21
C LEU A 161 -14.30 0.57 -5.72
N MET A 162 -13.63 -0.33 -5.00
CA MET A 162 -13.64 -1.76 -5.34
C MET A 162 -15.05 -2.35 -5.25
N ILE A 163 -15.80 -2.03 -4.19
CA ILE A 163 -17.19 -2.49 -4.01
C ILE A 163 -18.08 -1.97 -5.14
N VAL A 164 -18.03 -0.67 -5.42
CA VAL A 164 -18.82 -0.04 -6.50
C VAL A 164 -18.42 -0.63 -7.86
N GLY A 165 -17.12 -0.78 -8.12
CA GLY A 165 -16.60 -1.38 -9.35
C GLY A 165 -17.06 -2.83 -9.56
N GLY A 166 -17.18 -3.60 -8.47
CA GLY A 166 -17.74 -4.96 -8.48
C GLY A 166 -19.20 -4.98 -8.93
N PHE A 167 -20.04 -4.13 -8.35
CA PHE A 167 -21.46 -4.03 -8.73
C PHE A 167 -21.68 -3.59 -10.17
N LEU A 168 -20.90 -2.60 -10.65
CA LEU A 168 -21.00 -2.12 -12.03
C LEU A 168 -20.65 -3.22 -13.04
N THR A 169 -19.63 -4.03 -12.74
CA THR A 169 -19.22 -5.12 -13.63
C THR A 169 -20.25 -6.26 -13.66
N SER A 170 -20.82 -6.62 -12.50
CA SER A 170 -21.84 -7.66 -12.40
C SER A 170 -23.11 -7.34 -13.21
N ARG A 171 -23.57 -6.08 -13.17
CA ARG A 171 -24.73 -5.63 -13.95
C ARG A 171 -24.51 -5.73 -15.46
N ALA A 172 -23.31 -5.38 -15.93
CA ALA A 172 -22.97 -5.46 -17.35
C ALA A 172 -23.00 -6.92 -17.87
N GLN A 173 -22.57 -7.88 -17.06
CA GLN A 173 -22.61 -9.31 -17.42
C GLN A 173 -24.05 -9.85 -17.43
N SER A 174 -24.89 -9.45 -16.47
CA SER A 174 -26.29 -9.87 -16.42
C SER A 174 -27.13 -9.32 -17.58
N ALA A 175 -26.79 -8.15 -18.12
CA ALA A 175 -27.50 -7.55 -19.27
C ALA A 175 -27.10 -8.17 -20.63
N ALA A 176 -25.95 -8.86 -20.70
CA ALA A 176 -25.42 -9.46 -21.92
C ALA A 176 -25.71 -10.96 -22.05
N ALA A 177 -26.34 -11.60 -21.04
CA ALA A 177 -26.72 -13.00 -21.10
C ALA A 177 -27.89 -13.19 -22.08
N PRO A 178 -27.76 -13.98 -23.17
CA PRO A 178 -28.90 -14.31 -24.00
C PRO A 178 -29.89 -15.12 -23.17
N VAL A 179 -31.18 -14.74 -23.24
CA VAL A 179 -32.28 -15.53 -22.69
C VAL A 179 -32.23 -16.89 -23.39
N ALA A 180 -31.85 -17.92 -22.65
CA ALA A 180 -31.82 -19.30 -23.11
C ALA A 180 -33.24 -19.86 -23.28
#